data_AF-A0A7Y3BAU5-F1
#
_entry.id   AF-A0A7Y3BAU5-F1
#
_cell.length_a   1.000
_cell.length_b   1.000
_cell.length_c   1.000
_cell.angle_alpha   90.00
_cell.angle_beta   90.00
_cell.angle_gamma   90.00
#
_symmetry.space_group_name_H-M   'P 1'
#
loop_
_entity.id
_entity.type
_entity.pdbx_description
1 polymer ?
#
loop_
_entity_poly.entity_id
_entity_poly.type
_entity_poly.pdbx_seq_one_letter_code
_entity_poly.pdbx_strand_id
1 'polypeptide(L)'
;MKFKRIFVLIALVVFISGCGTKKGVITKKSKAKNESTEINNGVTQNHKVETKKEKEEVSIVDTPEVYANSTEEYIAIYSDIAQDEMRQYGVPASITLAQGILESSSGKGRLAVEGNNHFGIKCHDWTGARIIHDDDEKGECFRKYKNSKYSFKDHSVFLTSRKRYHKLFILEKDDYKGWSKGLKAAGYATDRKYPQKLISIIERYQLYRFDAQVIGKEGVKNDRHTVVTGDTLYSLSKKYNLSINKLKQLNGLDSDNLFVGQVLYVKPLPKDF
;
A
#
# COMPACT_ATOMS: atom_id res chain seq x y z
N MET A 1 -4.48 42.62 -28.33
CA MET A 1 -3.06 43.08 -28.30
C MET A 1 -2.56 42.99 -26.85
N LYS A 2 -1.99 41.84 -26.45
CA LYS A 2 -0.61 41.67 -25.93
C LYS A 2 0.08 42.94 -25.43
N PHE A 3 0.44 42.96 -24.13
CA PHE A 3 1.77 43.40 -23.70
C PHE A 3 2.29 42.47 -22.59
N LYS A 4 3.44 41.89 -22.88
CA LYS A 4 4.22 40.97 -22.04
C LYS A 4 4.89 41.76 -20.92
N ARG A 5 5.06 41.16 -19.73
CA ARG A 5 6.09 41.59 -18.78
C ARG A 5 7.11 40.48 -18.63
N ILE A 6 8.32 40.83 -19.04
CA ILE A 6 9.56 40.07 -19.02
C ILE A 6 10.19 40.30 -17.65
N PHE A 7 10.71 39.25 -17.02
CA PHE A 7 11.84 39.36 -16.11
C PHE A 7 12.83 38.24 -16.41
N VAL A 8 14.03 38.66 -16.79
CA VAL A 8 15.25 37.90 -17.05
C VAL A 8 16.18 38.16 -15.87
N LEU A 9 16.80 37.12 -15.31
CA LEU A 9 18.10 37.19 -14.60
C LEU A 9 18.76 35.79 -14.71
N ILE A 10 19.60 35.60 -15.74
CA ILE A 10 21.08 35.54 -15.73
C ILE A 10 21.63 34.25 -15.09
N ALA A 11 22.04 33.32 -15.95
CA ALA A 11 22.93 32.21 -15.65
C ALA A 11 24.28 32.45 -16.34
N LEU A 12 25.37 32.15 -15.62
CA LEU A 12 26.75 32.39 -16.04
C LEU A 12 27.42 31.04 -16.41
N VAL A 13 27.75 30.93 -17.71
CA VAL A 13 28.74 30.14 -18.51
C VAL A 13 29.76 29.30 -17.67
N VAL A 14 30.23 28.08 -18.02
CA VAL A 14 30.96 27.61 -19.22
C VAL A 14 31.04 26.07 -19.31
N PHE A 15 31.07 25.59 -20.56
CA PHE A 15 31.39 24.28 -21.17
C PHE A 15 32.48 23.40 -20.51
N ILE A 16 32.38 22.07 -20.73
CA ILE A 16 33.39 21.24 -21.44
C ILE A 16 32.72 19.97 -22.02
N SER A 17 33.09 19.66 -23.26
CA SER A 17 32.69 18.53 -24.11
C SER A 17 33.32 17.18 -23.69
N GLY A 18 32.65 16.07 -24.02
CA GLY A 18 33.27 14.74 -23.98
C GLY A 18 32.43 13.65 -24.67
N CYS A 19 32.87 13.22 -25.85
CA CYS A 19 32.38 12.02 -26.55
C CYS A 19 32.90 10.73 -25.89
N GLY A 20 32.11 9.65 -25.87
CA GLY A 20 32.55 8.34 -25.40
C GLY A 20 31.58 7.20 -25.73
N THR A 21 32.07 6.21 -26.46
CA THR A 21 31.42 5.10 -27.18
C THR A 21 30.76 3.98 -26.37
N LYS A 22 29.74 3.35 -26.98
CA LYS A 22 29.13 2.06 -26.61
C LYS A 22 30.11 0.88 -26.78
N LYS A 23 30.13 -0.05 -25.82
CA LYS A 23 30.43 -1.48 -26.06
C LYS A 23 29.57 -2.36 -25.14
N GLY A 24 28.83 -3.28 -25.74
CA GLY A 24 28.04 -4.30 -25.05
C GLY A 24 28.88 -5.53 -24.72
N VAL A 25 28.60 -6.14 -23.58
CA VAL A 25 29.17 -7.41 -23.11
C VAL A 25 28.06 -8.45 -23.17
N ILE A 26 28.23 -9.53 -23.95
CA ILE A 26 27.36 -10.71 -23.92
C ILE A 26 28.22 -11.90 -23.48
N THR A 27 27.94 -12.41 -22.28
CA THR A 27 28.48 -13.66 -21.73
C THR A 27 27.66 -14.86 -22.19
N LYS A 28 28.34 -15.90 -22.68
CA LYS A 28 27.79 -17.25 -22.97
C LYS A 28 27.26 -17.90 -21.69
N LYS A 29 26.12 -18.60 -21.79
CA LYS A 29 25.59 -19.49 -20.74
C LYS A 29 25.54 -20.92 -21.27
N SER A 30 26.21 -21.85 -20.60
CA SER A 30 26.16 -23.30 -20.90
C SER A 30 24.92 -23.94 -20.27
N LYS A 31 24.40 -24.97 -20.98
CA LYS A 31 23.32 -25.87 -20.56
C LYS A 31 23.95 -27.07 -19.84
N ALA A 32 23.36 -27.49 -18.72
CA ALA A 32 23.53 -28.83 -18.18
C ALA A 32 22.15 -29.41 -17.87
N LYS A 33 21.90 -30.59 -18.46
CA LYS A 33 20.74 -31.46 -18.37
C LYS A 33 21.17 -32.61 -17.45
N ASN A 34 20.35 -33.01 -16.49
CA ASN A 34 20.54 -34.29 -15.80
C ASN A 34 19.21 -35.05 -15.79
N GLU A 35 19.25 -36.20 -16.46
CA GLU A 35 18.36 -37.35 -16.35
C GLU A 35 18.60 -38.06 -15.01
N SER A 36 17.56 -38.68 -14.46
CA SER A 36 17.64 -39.61 -13.34
C SER A 36 16.93 -40.91 -13.71
N THR A 37 17.70 -41.99 -13.66
CA THR A 37 17.34 -43.39 -13.91
C THR A 37 16.66 -44.02 -12.70
N GLU A 38 15.67 -44.87 -12.98
CA GLU A 38 15.00 -45.76 -12.03
C GLU A 38 15.89 -46.94 -11.60
N ILE A 39 15.77 -47.37 -10.33
CA ILE A 39 15.97 -48.77 -9.93
C ILE A 39 14.92 -49.14 -8.88
N ASN A 40 14.12 -50.15 -9.22
CA ASN A 40 13.18 -50.88 -8.36
C ASN A 40 13.91 -52.02 -7.62
N ASN A 41 13.47 -52.39 -6.41
CA ASN A 41 13.38 -53.78 -5.94
C ASN A 41 12.71 -53.93 -4.55
N GLY A 42 11.60 -54.69 -4.50
CA GLY A 42 11.45 -55.90 -3.67
C GLY A 42 11.04 -55.83 -2.18
N VAL A 43 9.72 -55.94 -1.91
CA VAL A 43 8.97 -56.89 -1.01
C VAL A 43 9.68 -57.40 0.28
N THR A 44 9.15 -57.38 1.53
CA THR A 44 8.09 -58.28 2.09
C THR A 44 7.67 -57.93 3.56
N GLN A 45 6.34 -57.94 3.80
CA GLN A 45 5.44 -58.24 4.95
C GLN A 45 5.68 -57.99 6.47
N ASN A 46 4.58 -57.48 7.09
CA ASN A 46 3.94 -57.72 8.43
C ASN A 46 4.75 -57.38 9.71
N HIS A 47 4.25 -56.70 10.76
CA HIS A 47 2.90 -56.68 11.36
C HIS A 47 2.73 -55.53 12.42
N LYS A 48 1.46 -55.11 12.65
CA LYS A 48 0.83 -54.64 13.93
C LYS A 48 1.07 -53.21 14.51
N VAL A 49 0.01 -52.41 14.36
CA VAL A 49 -0.68 -51.54 15.35
C VAL A 49 0.15 -50.47 16.09
N GLU A 50 -0.08 -49.19 15.74
CA GLU A 50 -0.50 -48.15 16.69
C GLU A 50 -0.77 -46.80 15.99
N THR A 51 -1.98 -46.31 16.21
CA THR A 51 -2.43 -44.91 16.34
C THR A 51 -1.60 -43.82 15.64
N LYS A 52 -2.06 -43.35 14.46
CA LYS A 52 -1.61 -42.09 13.89
C LYS A 52 -2.80 -41.17 13.63
N LYS A 53 -2.77 -40.03 14.33
CA LYS A 53 -3.51 -38.81 14.01
C LYS A 53 -3.41 -38.54 12.51
N GLU A 54 -4.55 -38.59 11.84
CA GLU A 54 -4.74 -38.05 10.51
C GLU A 54 -4.52 -36.54 10.62
N LYS A 55 -3.31 -36.10 10.23
CA LYS A 55 -3.09 -34.70 9.86
C LYS A 55 -3.77 -34.56 8.51
N GLU A 56 -4.98 -34.01 8.50
CA GLU A 56 -5.52 -33.38 7.30
C GLU A 56 -4.53 -32.30 6.88
N GLU A 57 -3.76 -32.61 5.85
CA GLU A 57 -2.98 -31.64 5.11
C GLU A 57 -3.99 -30.82 4.31
N VAL A 58 -4.48 -29.73 4.92
CA VAL A 58 -5.33 -28.75 4.24
C VAL A 58 -4.49 -28.17 3.10
N SER A 59 -4.73 -28.66 1.90
CA SER A 59 -4.23 -28.05 0.68
C SER A 59 -4.86 -26.66 0.60
N ILE A 60 -4.02 -25.64 0.78
CA ILE A 60 -4.43 -24.25 0.61
C ILE A 60 -4.70 -24.08 -0.88
N VAL A 61 -5.94 -24.34 -1.28
CA VAL A 61 -6.45 -23.94 -2.59
C VAL A 61 -6.43 -22.42 -2.56
N ASP A 62 -5.46 -21.84 -3.27
CA ASP A 62 -5.25 -20.41 -3.42
C ASP A 62 -6.50 -19.81 -4.08
N THR A 63 -7.46 -19.45 -3.23
CA THR A 63 -8.73 -18.87 -3.64
C THR A 63 -8.39 -17.44 -4.04
N PRO A 64 -8.68 -17.00 -5.28
CA PRO A 64 -8.33 -15.65 -5.71
C PRO A 64 -8.94 -14.64 -4.75
N GLU A 65 -8.10 -13.75 -4.20
CA GLU A 65 -8.55 -12.67 -3.32
C GLU A 65 -9.49 -11.73 -4.10
N VAL A 66 -10.77 -11.66 -3.71
CA VAL A 66 -11.80 -10.86 -4.40
C VAL A 66 -12.08 -9.57 -3.64
N TYR A 67 -11.46 -8.48 -4.08
CA TYR A 67 -11.67 -7.16 -3.49
C TYR A 67 -12.90 -6.45 -4.07
N ALA A 68 -13.65 -5.71 -3.23
CA ALA A 68 -14.85 -4.99 -3.66
C ALA A 68 -14.58 -3.90 -4.70
N ASN A 69 -13.39 -3.28 -4.65
CA ASN A 69 -12.90 -2.33 -5.66
C ASN A 69 -11.37 -2.18 -5.54
N SER A 70 -10.76 -1.48 -6.49
CA SER A 70 -9.30 -1.26 -6.53
C SER A 70 -8.76 -0.51 -5.31
N THR A 71 -9.56 0.34 -4.66
CA THR A 71 -9.13 1.06 -3.46
C THR A 71 -9.08 0.16 -2.24
N GLU A 72 -10.07 -0.72 -2.07
CA GLU A 72 -10.05 -1.72 -1.00
C GLU A 72 -8.90 -2.73 -1.19
N GLU A 73 -8.64 -3.16 -2.43
CA GLU A 73 -7.45 -3.94 -2.80
C GLU A 73 -6.17 -3.20 -2.40
N TYR A 74 -6.06 -1.92 -2.76
CA TYR A 74 -4.91 -1.10 -2.40
C TYR A 74 -4.70 -1.02 -0.89
N ILE A 75 -5.77 -0.80 -0.12
CA ILE A 75 -5.70 -0.71 1.34
C ILE A 75 -5.25 -2.06 1.92
N ALA A 76 -5.80 -3.17 1.45
CA ALA A 76 -5.42 -4.50 1.91
C ALA A 76 -3.93 -4.78 1.68
N ILE A 77 -3.44 -4.51 0.47
CA ILE A 77 -2.04 -4.75 0.09
C ILE A 77 -1.06 -3.85 0.87
N TYR A 78 -1.41 -2.58 1.11
CA TYR A 78 -0.44 -1.58 1.57
C TYR A 78 -0.61 -1.14 3.03
N SER A 79 -1.66 -1.53 3.72
CA SER A 79 -1.92 -1.06 5.09
C SER A 79 -0.83 -1.45 6.09
N ASP A 80 -0.29 -2.66 6.02
CA ASP A 80 0.82 -3.09 6.90
C ASP A 80 2.09 -2.28 6.66
N ILE A 81 2.40 -1.99 5.38
CA ILE A 81 3.53 -1.15 5.01
C ILE A 81 3.32 0.27 5.56
N ALA A 82 2.13 0.86 5.38
CA ALA A 82 1.84 2.19 5.89
C ALA A 82 1.94 2.26 7.43
N GLN A 83 1.49 1.23 8.15
CA GLN A 83 1.64 1.13 9.60
C GLN A 83 3.12 0.99 10.03
N ASP A 84 3.91 0.20 9.30
CA ASP A 84 5.36 0.08 9.53
C ASP A 84 6.09 1.40 9.31
N GLU A 85 5.70 2.15 8.27
CA GLU A 85 6.25 3.47 7.99
C GLU A 85 5.83 4.49 9.06
N MET A 86 4.59 4.43 9.56
CA MET A 86 4.16 5.23 10.69
C MET A 86 4.97 4.94 11.95
N ARG A 87 5.23 3.67 12.26
CA ARG A 87 6.09 3.25 13.38
C ARG A 87 7.51 3.79 13.26
N GLN A 88 8.10 3.74 12.06
CA GLN A 88 9.50 4.09 11.84
C GLN A 88 9.74 5.60 11.67
N TYR A 89 8.84 6.30 10.98
CA TYR A 89 9.04 7.68 10.53
C TYR A 89 8.02 8.67 11.09
N GLY A 90 6.95 8.19 11.74
CA GLY A 90 5.95 9.05 12.38
C GLY A 90 4.97 9.75 11.43
N VAL A 91 4.91 9.34 10.15
CA VAL A 91 3.84 9.78 9.23
C VAL A 91 2.60 8.92 9.50
N PRO A 92 1.41 9.49 9.78
CA PRO A 92 0.21 8.70 10.03
C PRO A 92 -0.07 7.73 8.88
N ALA A 93 -0.37 6.47 9.21
CA ALA A 93 -0.67 5.44 8.22
C ALA A 93 -1.87 5.84 7.36
N SER A 94 -2.87 6.51 7.93
CA SER A 94 -4.02 7.04 7.21
C SER A 94 -3.63 8.07 6.15
N ILE A 95 -2.67 8.95 6.45
CA ILE A 95 -2.14 9.93 5.51
C ILE A 95 -1.36 9.24 4.40
N THR A 96 -0.47 8.31 4.74
CA THR A 96 0.30 7.54 3.74
C THR A 96 -0.62 6.78 2.80
N LEU A 97 -1.64 6.08 3.31
CA LEU A 97 -2.60 5.36 2.48
C LEU A 97 -3.44 6.30 1.63
N ALA A 98 -3.94 7.41 2.19
CA ALA A 98 -4.77 8.36 1.44
C ALA A 98 -4.02 9.04 0.30
N GLN A 99 -2.76 9.44 0.54
CA GLN A 99 -1.89 9.96 -0.51
C GLN A 99 -1.61 8.87 -1.55
N GLY A 100 -1.22 7.66 -1.12
CA GLY A 100 -0.99 6.55 -2.04
C GLY A 100 -2.19 6.26 -2.94
N ILE A 101 -3.40 6.20 -2.38
CA ILE A 101 -4.66 6.03 -3.13
C ILE A 101 -4.86 7.16 -4.14
N LEU A 102 -4.72 8.42 -3.70
CA LEU A 102 -4.96 9.59 -4.53
C LEU A 102 -3.95 9.71 -5.67
N GLU A 103 -2.65 9.66 -5.37
CA GLU A 103 -1.57 9.89 -6.33
C GLU A 103 -1.39 8.73 -7.31
N SER A 104 -1.73 7.50 -6.90
CA SER A 104 -1.55 6.31 -7.76
C SER A 104 -2.82 5.81 -8.43
N SER A 105 -3.96 6.51 -8.27
CA SER A 105 -5.28 6.00 -8.70
C SER A 105 -5.55 4.59 -8.15
N SER A 106 -5.40 4.43 -6.83
CA SER A 106 -5.49 3.14 -6.14
C SER A 106 -4.58 2.06 -6.75
N GLY A 107 -3.33 2.44 -7.06
CA GLY A 107 -2.30 1.56 -7.62
C GLY A 107 -2.45 1.22 -9.09
N LYS A 108 -3.48 1.73 -9.78
CA LYS A 108 -3.74 1.44 -11.21
C LYS A 108 -3.05 2.42 -12.16
N GLY A 109 -2.53 3.53 -11.65
CA GLY A 109 -1.79 4.51 -12.44
C GLY A 109 -0.46 3.96 -12.97
N ARG A 110 -0.06 4.39 -14.17
CA ARG A 110 1.13 3.90 -14.87
C ARG A 110 2.41 3.95 -14.01
N LEU A 111 2.63 5.05 -13.30
CA LEU A 111 3.80 5.20 -12.42
C LEU A 111 3.84 4.16 -11.30
N ALA A 112 2.67 3.79 -10.75
CA ALA A 112 2.58 2.75 -9.74
C ALA A 112 2.77 1.36 -10.35
N VAL A 113 2.11 1.05 -11.46
CA VAL A 113 2.18 -0.28 -12.10
C VAL A 113 3.57 -0.58 -12.68
N GLU A 114 4.15 0.33 -13.47
CA GLU A 114 5.42 0.09 -14.16
C GLU A 114 6.65 0.55 -13.35
N GLY A 115 6.45 1.53 -12.48
CA GLY A 115 7.49 2.21 -11.72
C GLY A 115 7.54 1.83 -10.24
N ASN A 116 6.51 1.14 -9.71
CA ASN A 116 6.28 0.99 -8.28
C ASN A 116 6.26 2.34 -7.53
N ASN A 117 6.02 3.46 -8.22
CA ASN A 117 6.04 4.79 -7.65
C ASN A 117 4.62 5.23 -7.35
N HIS A 118 4.22 5.09 -6.08
CA HIS A 118 2.85 5.33 -5.64
C HIS A 118 2.56 6.79 -5.27
N PHE A 119 3.60 7.63 -5.16
CA PHE A 119 3.48 8.99 -4.63
C PHE A 119 3.98 10.06 -5.62
N GLY A 120 4.23 9.68 -6.88
CA GLY A 120 4.68 10.61 -7.91
C GLY A 120 6.03 11.28 -7.62
N ILE A 121 6.95 10.61 -6.91
CA ILE A 121 8.21 11.24 -6.50
C ILE A 121 9.12 11.42 -7.73
N LYS A 122 9.45 12.67 -8.05
CA LYS A 122 10.35 13.07 -9.14
C LYS A 122 11.82 12.73 -8.84
N CYS A 123 12.65 12.59 -9.87
CA CYS A 123 14.04 12.16 -9.74
C CYS A 123 14.87 13.13 -8.87
N HIS A 124 14.94 14.42 -9.20
CA HIS A 124 15.90 15.35 -8.59
C HIS A 124 17.31 14.71 -8.55
N ASP A 125 17.94 14.60 -7.38
CA ASP A 125 19.27 14.00 -7.19
C ASP A 125 19.26 12.45 -7.19
N TRP A 126 18.17 11.83 -7.64
CA TRP A 126 18.01 10.37 -7.66
C TRP A 126 18.95 9.72 -8.67
N THR A 127 19.77 8.78 -8.18
CA THR A 127 20.75 8.01 -8.97
C THR A 127 20.28 6.60 -9.34
N GLY A 128 19.11 6.18 -8.84
CA GLY A 128 18.55 4.86 -9.10
C GLY A 128 17.79 4.75 -10.42
N ALA A 129 17.02 3.66 -10.57
CA ALA A 129 16.18 3.46 -11.74
C ALA A 129 15.14 4.57 -11.90
N ARG A 130 14.80 4.93 -13.14
CA ARG A 130 13.87 6.01 -13.47
C ARG A 130 12.87 5.59 -14.52
N ILE A 131 11.73 6.26 -14.54
CA ILE A 131 10.69 6.14 -15.56
C ILE A 131 10.31 7.54 -16.04
N ILE A 132 10.11 7.70 -17.34
CA ILE A 132 9.63 8.95 -17.93
C ILE A 132 8.11 8.90 -18.02
N HIS A 133 7.46 9.98 -17.59
CA HIS A 133 6.02 10.14 -17.62
C HIS A 133 5.67 11.62 -17.82
N ASP A 134 4.60 11.89 -18.54
CA ASP A 134 4.09 13.24 -18.73
C ASP A 134 3.08 13.51 -17.61
N ASP A 135 3.32 14.54 -16.80
CA ASP A 135 2.44 14.94 -15.69
C ASP A 135 2.13 16.45 -15.77
N ASP A 136 3.00 17.30 -15.20
CA ASP A 136 2.93 18.75 -15.36
C ASP A 136 3.56 19.20 -16.68
N GLU A 137 4.68 18.56 -17.04
CA GLU A 137 5.45 18.81 -18.26
C GLU A 137 5.67 17.51 -19.05
N LYS A 138 6.02 17.66 -20.32
CA LYS A 138 6.38 16.50 -21.14
C LYS A 138 7.77 15.98 -20.75
N GLY A 139 7.87 14.66 -20.61
CA GLY A 139 9.15 13.98 -20.41
C GLY A 139 9.70 14.08 -19.00
N GLU A 140 8.85 14.27 -17.99
CA GLU A 140 9.30 14.38 -16.61
C GLU A 140 9.89 13.06 -16.08
N CYS A 141 10.94 13.19 -15.27
CA CYS A 141 11.64 12.06 -14.68
C CYS A 141 11.06 11.72 -13.31
N PHE A 142 10.58 10.49 -13.17
CA PHE A 142 10.11 9.93 -11.91
C PHE A 142 11.00 8.78 -11.44
N ARG A 143 11.14 8.66 -10.11
CA ARG A 143 11.85 7.55 -9.48
C ARG A 143 11.14 6.24 -9.81
N LYS A 144 11.92 5.18 -10.04
CA LYS A 144 11.42 3.81 -10.22
C LYS A 144 12.03 2.91 -9.16
N TYR A 145 11.19 2.05 -8.59
CA TYR A 145 11.57 1.19 -7.47
C TYR A 145 11.45 -0.29 -7.82
N LYS A 146 12.20 -1.11 -7.08
CA LYS A 146 12.17 -2.57 -7.22
C LYS A 146 10.82 -3.15 -6.81
N ASN A 147 10.20 -2.59 -5.79
CA ASN A 147 8.85 -2.88 -5.35
C ASN A 147 8.26 -1.66 -4.63
N SER A 148 6.94 -1.68 -4.43
CA SER A 148 6.15 -0.64 -3.79
C SER A 148 6.66 -0.22 -2.42
N LYS A 149 7.12 -1.14 -1.56
CA LYS A 149 7.66 -0.84 -0.21
C LYS A 149 8.72 0.27 -0.24
N TYR A 150 9.60 0.27 -1.25
CA TYR A 150 10.63 1.31 -1.37
C TYR A 150 10.04 2.69 -1.71
N SER A 151 8.94 2.75 -2.45
CA SER A 151 8.24 4.02 -2.70
C SER A 151 7.56 4.56 -1.45
N PHE A 152 7.03 3.69 -0.59
CA PHE A 152 6.45 4.07 0.71
C PHE A 152 7.54 4.61 1.64
N LYS A 153 8.66 3.90 1.75
CA LYS A 153 9.83 4.38 2.50
C LYS A 153 10.36 5.71 1.98
N ASP A 154 10.51 5.86 0.66
CA ASP A 154 11.02 7.10 0.08
C ASP A 154 10.04 8.27 0.28
N HIS A 155 8.73 8.00 0.30
CA HIS A 155 7.72 8.98 0.70
C HIS A 155 7.87 9.40 2.17
N SER A 156 8.04 8.46 3.10
CA SER A 156 8.29 8.76 4.52
C SER A 156 9.56 9.57 4.71
N VAL A 157 10.65 9.17 4.04
CA VAL A 157 11.92 9.92 4.02
C VAL A 157 11.72 11.30 3.40
N PHE A 158 10.92 11.42 2.34
CA PHE A 158 10.65 12.69 1.68
C PHE A 158 10.02 13.71 2.64
N LEU A 159 9.04 13.27 3.44
CA LEU A 159 8.35 14.11 4.42
C LEU A 159 9.22 14.40 5.64
N THR A 160 9.93 13.41 6.18
CA THR A 160 10.77 13.58 7.39
C THR A 160 12.02 14.41 7.14
N SER A 161 12.65 14.29 5.96
CA SER A 161 13.94 14.96 5.67
C SER A 161 13.81 16.46 5.33
N ARG A 162 12.62 16.95 4.98
CA ARG A 162 12.42 18.32 4.48
C ARG A 162 11.86 19.22 5.57
N LYS A 163 12.63 20.25 5.94
CA LYS A 163 12.29 21.25 6.96
C LYS A 163 10.87 21.82 6.86
N ARG A 164 10.35 22.00 5.63
CA ARG A 164 9.00 22.54 5.38
C ARG A 164 7.88 21.68 6.00
N TYR A 165 8.11 20.39 6.24
CA TYR A 165 7.13 19.47 6.82
C TYR A 165 7.31 19.23 8.32
N HIS A 166 8.38 19.72 8.97
CA HIS A 166 8.69 19.40 10.37
C HIS A 166 7.53 19.71 11.34
N LYS A 167 6.76 20.77 11.09
CA LYS A 167 5.59 21.13 11.93
C LYS A 167 4.50 20.05 11.96
N LEU A 168 4.43 19.20 10.93
CA LEU A 168 3.47 18.09 10.88
C LEU A 168 3.76 17.04 11.94
N PHE A 169 5.04 16.80 12.23
CA PHE A 169 5.48 15.79 13.20
C PHE A 169 5.35 16.23 14.66
N ILE A 170 4.86 17.46 14.89
CA ILE A 170 4.48 17.97 16.22
C ILE A 170 3.00 17.68 16.51
N LEU A 171 2.20 17.44 15.47
CA LEU A 171 0.79 17.11 15.62
C LEU A 171 0.62 15.74 16.29
N GLU A 172 -0.56 15.53 16.87
CA GLU A 172 -0.95 14.20 17.34
C GLU A 172 -0.87 13.18 16.20
N LYS A 173 -0.44 11.95 16.55
CA LYS A 173 -0.15 10.90 15.58
C LYS A 173 -1.38 10.40 14.82
N ASP A 174 -2.58 10.70 15.30
CA ASP A 174 -3.87 10.41 14.65
C ASP A 174 -4.58 11.69 14.14
N ASP A 175 -3.96 12.87 14.17
CA ASP A 175 -4.53 14.11 13.63
C ASP A 175 -4.39 14.21 12.11
N TYR A 176 -5.04 13.28 11.40
CA TYR A 176 -5.04 13.27 9.94
C TYR A 176 -5.65 14.55 9.33
N LYS A 177 -6.50 15.28 10.06
CA LYS A 177 -7.10 16.55 9.60
C LYS A 177 -6.07 17.67 9.63
N GLY A 178 -5.31 17.80 10.71
CA GLY A 178 -4.19 18.71 10.83
C GLY A 178 -3.10 18.38 9.81
N TRP A 179 -2.76 17.10 9.67
CA TRP A 179 -1.81 16.63 8.64
C TRP A 179 -2.25 17.00 7.23
N SER A 180 -3.51 16.75 6.86
CA SER A 180 -4.04 17.07 5.52
C SER A 180 -3.95 18.57 5.21
N LYS A 181 -4.28 19.44 6.17
CA LYS A 181 -4.15 20.90 6.03
C LYS A 181 -2.69 21.34 5.97
N GLY A 182 -1.87 20.77 6.85
CA GLY A 182 -0.46 21.12 6.98
C GLY A 182 0.37 20.67 5.77
N LEU A 183 0.07 19.53 5.14
CA LEU A 183 0.70 19.10 3.88
C LEU A 183 0.47 20.14 2.78
N LYS A 184 -0.77 20.63 2.65
CA LYS A 184 -1.09 21.69 1.68
C LYS A 184 -0.39 23.01 2.01
N ALA A 185 -0.41 23.42 3.27
CA ALA A 185 0.24 24.66 3.72
C ALA A 185 1.76 24.60 3.57
N ALA A 186 2.35 23.43 3.84
CA ALA A 186 3.75 23.15 3.61
C ALA A 186 4.08 23.12 2.12
N GLY A 187 3.09 22.93 1.23
CA GLY A 187 3.21 22.99 -0.22
C GLY A 187 3.57 21.67 -0.90
N TYR A 188 3.01 20.57 -0.38
CA TYR A 188 3.02 19.26 -1.02
C TYR A 188 2.25 19.28 -2.35
N ALA A 189 1.08 19.92 -2.37
CA ALA A 189 0.22 20.05 -3.55
C ALA A 189 -0.20 21.50 -3.81
N THR A 190 -0.46 21.84 -5.06
CA THR A 190 -1.00 23.16 -5.46
C THR A 190 -2.53 23.22 -5.30
N ASP A 191 -3.23 22.10 -5.49
CA ASP A 191 -4.68 22.00 -5.42
C ASP A 191 -5.24 22.46 -4.06
N ARG A 192 -6.13 23.45 -4.09
CA ARG A 192 -6.80 24.00 -2.90
C ARG A 192 -7.69 22.98 -2.19
N LYS A 193 -8.20 21.98 -2.90
CA LYS A 193 -9.06 20.91 -2.36
C LYS A 193 -8.27 19.71 -1.85
N TYR A 194 -6.93 19.73 -1.94
CA TYR A 194 -6.08 18.62 -1.52
C TYR A 194 -6.37 18.15 -0.09
N PRO A 195 -6.50 19.03 0.93
CA PRO A 195 -6.84 18.58 2.27
C PRO A 195 -8.19 17.85 2.34
N GLN A 196 -9.21 18.36 1.66
CA GLN A 196 -10.55 17.77 1.66
C GLN A 196 -10.57 16.43 0.93
N LYS A 197 -9.77 16.27 -0.14
CA LYS A 197 -9.62 15.00 -0.84
C LYS A 197 -9.04 13.93 0.08
N LEU A 198 -7.95 14.24 0.79
CA LEU A 198 -7.34 13.32 1.76
C LEU A 198 -8.32 12.97 2.89
N ILE A 199 -8.92 13.97 3.53
CA ILE A 199 -9.91 13.75 4.60
C ILE A 199 -11.07 12.87 4.10
N SER A 200 -11.59 13.13 2.89
CA SER A 200 -12.67 12.33 2.31
C SER A 200 -12.28 10.87 2.09
N ILE A 201 -11.07 10.61 1.61
CA ILE A 201 -10.55 9.23 1.44
C ILE A 201 -10.40 8.57 2.81
N ILE A 202 -9.77 9.25 3.78
CA ILE A 202 -9.53 8.72 5.13
C ILE A 202 -10.84 8.39 5.84
N GLU A 203 -11.84 9.26 5.75
CA GLU A 203 -13.13 9.04 6.41
C GLU A 203 -13.96 7.96 5.69
N ARG A 204 -13.99 7.96 4.35
CA ARG A 204 -14.74 6.96 3.56
C ARG A 204 -14.24 5.54 3.79
N TYR A 205 -12.93 5.35 3.79
CA TYR A 205 -12.29 4.04 3.96
C TYR A 205 -11.81 3.78 5.39
N GLN A 206 -12.15 4.69 6.32
CA GLN A 206 -11.84 4.60 7.74
C GLN A 206 -10.35 4.35 8.03
N LEU A 207 -9.46 4.98 7.26
CA LEU A 207 -8.02 4.72 7.31
C LEU A 207 -7.41 5.13 8.66
N TYR A 208 -8.08 6.02 9.42
CA TYR A 208 -7.70 6.38 10.79
C TYR A 208 -7.63 5.17 11.75
N ARG A 209 -8.27 4.04 11.40
CA ARG A 209 -8.18 2.80 12.19
C ARG A 209 -6.75 2.26 12.24
N PHE A 210 -5.96 2.47 11.19
CA PHE A 210 -4.57 2.03 11.14
C PHE A 210 -3.67 2.90 12.02
N ASP A 211 -3.95 4.21 12.11
CA ASP A 211 -3.27 5.10 13.05
C ASP A 211 -3.53 4.63 14.49
N ALA A 212 -4.80 4.39 14.81
CA ALA A 212 -5.24 3.93 16.12
C ALA A 212 -4.60 2.60 16.53
N GLN A 213 -4.48 1.66 15.59
CA GLN A 213 -3.79 0.38 15.80
C GLN A 213 -2.32 0.58 16.13
N VAL A 214 -1.62 1.47 15.42
CA VAL A 214 -0.20 1.76 15.65
C VAL A 214 0.03 2.42 17.02
N ILE A 215 -0.84 3.33 17.45
CA ILE A 215 -0.68 4.05 18.72
C ILE A 215 -1.26 3.31 19.93
N GLY A 216 -1.87 2.13 19.75
CA GLY A 216 -2.47 1.36 20.82
C GLY A 216 -3.71 2.02 21.46
N LYS A 217 -4.44 2.84 20.71
CA LYS A 217 -5.65 3.53 21.21
C LYS A 217 -6.80 2.54 21.27
N GLU A 218 -6.98 1.92 22.44
CA GLU A 218 -8.14 1.07 22.71
C GLU A 218 -9.44 1.88 22.58
N GLY A 219 -10.44 1.31 21.93
CA GLY A 219 -11.76 1.94 21.80
C GLY A 219 -12.03 2.68 20.49
N VAL A 220 -11.13 2.64 19.49
CA VAL A 220 -11.54 2.90 18.09
C VAL A 220 -12.42 1.74 17.65
N LYS A 221 -13.68 1.90 18.01
CA LYS A 221 -14.79 0.99 17.80
C LYS A 221 -15.12 1.00 16.32
N ASN A 222 -14.29 0.33 15.50
CA ASN A 222 -14.62 0.05 14.11
C ASN A 222 -16.05 -0.52 14.06
N ASP A 223 -16.96 0.21 13.41
CA ASP A 223 -18.31 -0.23 13.05
C ASP A 223 -18.25 -1.29 11.95
N ARG A 224 -17.12 -1.36 11.24
CA ARG A 224 -16.86 -2.24 10.12
C ARG A 224 -15.55 -3.01 10.26
N HIS A 225 -15.49 -4.20 9.68
CA HIS A 225 -14.30 -5.02 9.58
C HIS A 225 -14.15 -5.46 8.13
N THR A 226 -13.04 -5.12 7.50
CA THR A 226 -12.66 -5.68 6.20
C THR A 226 -12.07 -7.06 6.45
N VAL A 227 -12.73 -8.11 5.93
CA VAL A 227 -12.28 -9.49 6.00
C VAL A 227 -10.87 -9.58 5.41
N VAL A 228 -9.94 -10.19 6.13
CA VAL A 228 -8.58 -10.50 5.67
C VAL A 228 -8.38 -12.02 5.67
N THR A 229 -7.29 -12.48 5.05
CA THR A 229 -6.95 -13.90 5.00
C THR A 229 -6.89 -14.52 6.40
N GLY A 230 -7.62 -15.63 6.59
CA GLY A 230 -7.75 -16.32 7.87
C GLY A 230 -8.94 -15.88 8.73
N ASP A 231 -9.70 -14.85 8.32
CA ASP A 231 -10.94 -14.52 9.00
C ASP A 231 -12.03 -15.55 8.75
N THR A 232 -12.75 -15.87 9.83
CA THR A 232 -13.95 -16.70 9.81
C THR A 232 -15.03 -15.95 10.58
N LEU A 233 -16.31 -16.26 10.33
CA LEU A 233 -17.37 -15.71 11.19
C LEU A 233 -17.11 -16.02 12.67
N TYR A 234 -16.50 -17.16 12.98
CA TYR A 234 -16.11 -17.50 14.35
C TYR A 234 -15.02 -16.58 14.90
N SER A 235 -13.89 -16.39 14.20
CA SER A 235 -12.80 -15.53 14.68
C SER A 235 -13.27 -14.08 14.84
N LEU A 236 -14.10 -13.60 13.93
CA LEU A 236 -14.70 -12.27 13.99
C LEU A 236 -15.75 -12.15 15.10
N SER A 237 -16.57 -13.17 15.33
CA SER A 237 -17.52 -13.21 16.44
C SER A 237 -16.81 -13.03 17.79
N LYS A 238 -15.64 -13.67 17.96
CA LYS A 238 -14.81 -13.52 19.17
C LYS A 238 -14.15 -12.15 19.24
N LYS A 239 -13.56 -11.69 18.13
CA LYS A 239 -12.88 -10.39 18.05
C LYS A 239 -13.81 -9.22 18.39
N TYR A 240 -15.06 -9.28 17.95
CA TYR A 240 -16.04 -8.20 18.12
C TYR A 240 -17.06 -8.45 19.22
N ASN A 241 -16.94 -9.56 19.94
CA ASN A 241 -17.90 -9.98 20.97
C ASN A 241 -19.36 -9.97 20.46
N LEU A 242 -19.57 -10.53 19.26
CA LEU A 242 -20.88 -10.74 18.65
C LEU A 242 -21.15 -12.23 18.54
N SER A 243 -22.41 -12.66 18.52
CA SER A 243 -22.71 -14.02 18.06
C SER A 243 -22.57 -14.10 16.54
N ILE A 244 -22.24 -15.29 16.02
CA ILE A 244 -22.20 -15.54 14.56
C ILE A 244 -23.52 -15.12 13.93
N ASN A 245 -24.65 -15.52 14.53
CA ASN A 245 -25.98 -15.13 14.05
C ASN A 245 -26.18 -13.61 14.03
N LYS A 246 -25.67 -12.88 15.03
CA LYS A 246 -25.76 -11.42 15.05
C LYS A 246 -24.89 -10.79 13.96
N LEU A 247 -23.68 -11.31 13.76
CA LEU A 247 -22.78 -10.85 12.70
C LEU A 247 -23.38 -11.11 11.31
N LYS A 248 -23.99 -12.28 11.08
CA LYS A 248 -24.72 -12.61 9.85
C LYS A 248 -25.91 -11.67 9.63
N GLN A 249 -26.74 -11.46 10.68
CA GLN A 249 -27.90 -10.57 10.62
C GLN A 249 -27.50 -9.13 10.28
N LEU A 250 -26.42 -8.60 10.87
CA LEU A 250 -25.94 -7.25 10.59
C LEU A 250 -25.50 -7.06 9.13
N ASN A 251 -25.13 -8.14 8.46
CA ASN A 251 -24.49 -8.11 7.15
C ASN A 251 -25.32 -8.78 6.05
N GLY A 252 -26.55 -9.23 6.35
CA GLY A 252 -27.39 -9.95 5.41
C GLY A 252 -26.73 -11.23 4.87
N LEU A 253 -25.98 -11.95 5.71
CA LEU A 253 -25.30 -13.18 5.29
C LEU A 253 -26.18 -14.40 5.51
N ASP A 254 -26.44 -15.13 4.43
CA ASP A 254 -27.17 -16.40 4.49
C ASP A 254 -26.23 -17.60 4.74
N SER A 255 -24.95 -17.45 4.39
CA SER A 255 -23.92 -18.48 4.57
C SER A 255 -22.79 -18.02 5.49
N ASP A 256 -21.87 -18.95 5.80
CA ASP A 256 -20.69 -18.67 6.62
C ASP A 256 -19.46 -18.28 5.80
N ASN A 257 -19.62 -18.22 4.47
CA ASN A 257 -18.57 -17.87 3.55
C ASN A 257 -18.28 -16.37 3.64
N LEU A 258 -17.01 -16.05 3.88
CA LEU A 258 -16.48 -14.69 3.86
C LEU A 258 -15.50 -14.56 2.70
N PHE A 259 -15.55 -13.41 2.02
CA PHE A 259 -14.59 -13.08 0.99
C PHE A 259 -13.57 -12.11 1.56
N VAL A 260 -12.28 -12.36 1.37
CA VAL A 260 -11.23 -11.37 1.71
C VAL A 260 -11.56 -10.06 1.00
N GLY A 261 -11.50 -8.92 1.71
CA GLY A 261 -11.93 -7.61 1.23
C GLY A 261 -13.41 -7.29 1.48
N GLN A 262 -14.23 -8.27 1.88
CA GLN A 262 -15.62 -8.04 2.27
C GLN A 262 -15.69 -7.16 3.51
N VAL A 263 -16.49 -6.09 3.46
CA VAL A 263 -16.68 -5.22 4.61
C VAL A 263 -17.89 -5.70 5.41
N LEU A 264 -17.65 -6.10 6.66
CA LEU A 264 -18.68 -6.54 7.59
C LEU A 264 -18.96 -5.48 8.64
N TYR A 265 -20.21 -5.08 8.80
CA TYR A 265 -20.69 -4.38 9.98
C TYR A 265 -20.53 -5.25 11.22
N VAL A 266 -19.73 -4.76 12.16
CA VAL A 266 -19.45 -5.40 13.45
C VAL A 266 -20.08 -4.62 14.61
N LYS A 267 -20.99 -3.70 14.30
CA LYS A 267 -21.93 -3.05 15.22
C LYS A 267 -23.28 -2.79 14.54
N PRO A 268 -24.38 -2.68 15.31
CA PRO A 268 -25.66 -2.22 14.78
C PRO A 268 -25.53 -0.86 14.10
N LEU A 269 -26.17 -0.72 12.93
CA LEU A 269 -26.39 0.58 12.31
C LEU A 269 -27.21 1.46 13.27
N PRO A 270 -26.91 2.76 13.39
CA PRO A 270 -27.78 3.70 14.10
C PRO A 270 -29.21 3.54 13.57
N LYS A 271 -30.18 3.47 14.47
CA LYS A 271 -31.56 3.08 14.14
C LYS A 271 -32.33 4.13 13.33
N ASP A 272 -31.68 5.21 12.92
CA ASP A 272 -32.28 6.35 12.25
C ASP A 272 -31.49 6.67 10.97
N PHE A 273 -31.85 6.00 9.87
CA PHE A 273 -31.79 6.48 8.49
C PHE A 273 -32.89 5.81 7.68
#